data_AF-A0A534Y0A5-F1
#
_entry.id   AF-A0A534Y0A5-F1
#
_cell.length_a   1.000
_cell.length_b   1.000
_cell.length_c   1.000
_cell.angle_alpha   90.00
_cell.angle_beta   90.00
_cell.angle_gamma   90.00
#
_symmetry.space_group_name_H-M   'P 1'
#
loop_
_entity.id
_entity.type
_entity.pdbx_description
1 polymer ?
#
loop_
_entity_poly.entity_id
_entity_poly.type
_entity_poly.pdbx_seq_one_letter_code
_entity_poly.pdbx_strand_id
1 'polypeptide(L)'
;QVRRIAEEGLKTTGYEEVGFLSLSAGDYSCINGVLEDFFDEFGAENVAISLPSLRTETMNARLAEQIARVRKSGFTVAPEAGSERLRRVINKGNAEKDLQHAVETIFQAGWELVKFYFMIGLPTERDEDVREIIRVCAEALKRGRRATPKAEINVGISTFCPKPFTPFQWDPMIPLAETQRKHGILKDELRKLGRGYRDLHVKPHDARQGALEGALALGDRRLATAVLHAFRKGQRLDGWTERFHLEVWEEAFARCEAEHGVGLAFFAHREKGKDEILPFEHIDCEVTKPYLWKERMAAHAEGKTEDCAYGEERCTACGSCDYEVVDTIIYHPEDYRPQKRPPAPAPPVERSTLRLRYAKEGIAVALSHLETMSALLRTFRRAEIPIPHTRGFNPKPRVGFGPACPVGTESRAEYLDLELYGSPDPAQIAARIAAELPEGFRILSVEPIDNKADSLSRAIRGIEYLVELPEGAPDAVDRLAVFAARPDASVVREREGKHPLRIDLKAAVQAIRAEGRSSLRFTLRAGETQATARPYELLEALFGSEWVKAGMTRIVRENALFDRS
;
A
#
# COMPACT_ATOMS: atom_id res chain seq x y z
N GLN A 1 -22.83 -6.55 -13.76
CA GLN A 1 -21.82 -5.55 -14.19
C GLN A 1 -20.49 -5.72 -13.46
N VAL A 2 -20.45 -5.64 -12.13
CA VAL A 2 -19.22 -5.74 -11.31
C VAL A 2 -18.35 -6.95 -11.67
N ARG A 3 -18.95 -8.14 -11.78
CA ARG A 3 -18.25 -9.37 -12.19
C ARG A 3 -17.54 -9.24 -13.55
N ARG A 4 -18.24 -8.73 -14.57
CA ARG A 4 -17.67 -8.52 -15.91
C ARG A 4 -16.46 -7.59 -15.86
N ILE A 5 -16.57 -6.49 -15.09
CA ILE A 5 -15.46 -5.54 -14.90
C ILE A 5 -14.28 -6.22 -14.21
N ALA A 6 -14.53 -7.05 -13.19
CA ALA A 6 -13.48 -7.77 -12.51
C ALA A 6 -12.81 -8.81 -13.42
N GLU A 7 -13.57 -9.59 -14.18
CA GLU A 7 -13.04 -10.56 -15.14
C GLU A 7 -12.16 -9.88 -16.21
N GLU A 8 -12.68 -8.81 -16.82
CA GLU A 8 -11.96 -8.02 -17.83
C GLU A 8 -10.70 -7.38 -17.26
N GLY A 9 -10.79 -6.82 -16.04
CA GLY A 9 -9.65 -6.24 -15.33
C GLY A 9 -8.58 -7.27 -15.00
N LEU A 10 -8.96 -8.44 -14.47
CA LEU A 10 -8.03 -9.51 -14.14
C LEU A 10 -7.31 -10.05 -15.38
N LYS A 11 -8.05 -10.30 -16.47
CA LYS A 11 -7.49 -10.75 -17.75
C LYS A 11 -6.52 -9.73 -18.36
N THR A 12 -6.90 -8.45 -18.34
CA THR A 12 -6.12 -7.38 -18.98
C THR A 12 -4.90 -6.97 -18.17
N THR A 13 -4.95 -7.06 -16.84
CA THR A 13 -3.89 -6.52 -15.97
C THR A 13 -3.01 -7.61 -15.38
N GLY A 14 -3.54 -8.83 -15.24
CA GLY A 14 -2.87 -9.95 -14.56
C GLY A 14 -2.80 -9.79 -13.04
N TYR A 15 -3.54 -8.85 -12.45
CA TYR A 15 -3.55 -8.66 -11.00
C TYR A 15 -4.10 -9.90 -10.28
N GLU A 16 -3.62 -10.08 -9.06
CA GLU A 16 -3.92 -11.18 -8.16
C GLU A 16 -4.90 -10.78 -7.04
N GLU A 17 -5.50 -9.60 -7.14
CA GLU A 17 -6.44 -9.05 -6.17
C GLU A 17 -7.49 -8.17 -6.87
N VAL A 18 -8.76 -8.30 -6.46
CA VAL A 18 -9.86 -7.41 -6.83
C VAL A 18 -10.36 -6.68 -5.58
N GLY A 19 -10.24 -5.36 -5.59
CA GLY A 19 -10.79 -4.48 -4.56
C GLY A 19 -12.20 -4.02 -4.92
N PHE A 20 -13.17 -4.29 -4.04
CA PHE A 20 -14.51 -3.70 -4.15
C PHE A 20 -14.50 -2.32 -3.48
N LEU A 21 -14.29 -1.29 -4.29
CA LEU A 21 -14.14 0.09 -3.83
C LEU A 21 -15.50 0.81 -3.81
N SER A 22 -15.90 1.28 -2.64
CA SER A 22 -17.04 2.18 -2.44
C SER A 22 -16.91 2.87 -1.07
N LEU A 23 -17.81 3.82 -0.77
CA LEU A 23 -17.88 4.44 0.57
C LEU A 23 -18.19 3.40 1.65
N SER A 24 -19.00 2.39 1.33
CA SER A 24 -19.25 1.20 2.14
C SER A 24 -19.71 0.06 1.23
N ALA A 25 -18.85 -0.92 0.98
CA ALA A 25 -19.21 -2.03 0.07
C ALA A 25 -20.29 -2.94 0.68
N GLY A 26 -20.41 -2.88 2.01
CA GLY A 26 -21.41 -3.61 2.77
C GLY A 26 -22.83 -3.04 2.66
N ASP A 27 -23.01 -1.80 2.19
CA ASP A 27 -24.34 -1.20 2.05
C ASP A 27 -25.11 -1.83 0.88
N TYR A 28 -24.41 -2.51 -0.04
CA TYR A 28 -25.04 -3.34 -1.05
C TYR A 28 -25.53 -4.66 -0.43
N SER A 29 -26.83 -4.76 -0.20
CA SER A 29 -27.51 -5.90 0.43
C SER A 29 -27.20 -7.27 -0.22
N CYS A 30 -26.96 -7.31 -1.52
CA CYS A 30 -26.63 -8.54 -2.25
C CYS A 30 -25.13 -8.87 -2.29
N ILE A 31 -24.29 -8.19 -1.51
CA ILE A 31 -22.82 -8.36 -1.54
C ILE A 31 -22.39 -9.82 -1.29
N ASN A 32 -23.07 -10.53 -0.39
CA ASN A 32 -22.71 -11.92 -0.07
C ASN A 32 -22.83 -12.83 -1.30
N GLY A 33 -23.90 -12.69 -2.08
CA GLY A 33 -24.09 -13.46 -3.30
C GLY A 33 -23.03 -13.15 -4.35
N VAL A 34 -22.67 -11.87 -4.50
CA VAL A 34 -21.61 -11.43 -5.43
C VAL A 34 -20.26 -12.03 -5.03
N LEU A 35 -19.94 -12.04 -3.74
CA LEU A 35 -18.67 -12.59 -3.25
C LEU A 35 -18.61 -14.11 -3.44
N GLU A 36 -19.70 -14.83 -3.20
CA GLU A 36 -19.75 -16.28 -3.43
C GLU A 36 -19.52 -16.65 -4.89
N ASP A 37 -20.25 -16.02 -5.80
CA ASP A 37 -20.07 -16.25 -7.23
C ASP A 37 -18.65 -15.87 -7.68
N PHE A 38 -18.06 -14.83 -7.07
CA PHE A 38 -16.67 -14.45 -7.34
C PHE A 38 -15.67 -15.52 -6.85
N PHE A 39 -15.85 -16.06 -5.64
CA PHE A 39 -14.97 -17.10 -5.11
C PHE A 39 -15.06 -18.39 -5.90
N ASP A 40 -16.27 -18.78 -6.31
CA ASP A 40 -16.49 -19.96 -7.14
C ASP A 40 -15.82 -19.80 -8.52
N GLU A 41 -15.74 -18.58 -9.03
CA GLU A 41 -15.13 -18.28 -10.32
C GLU A 41 -13.60 -18.16 -10.25
N PHE A 42 -13.07 -17.31 -9.37
CA PHE A 42 -11.66 -16.92 -9.37
C PHE A 42 -10.83 -17.56 -8.25
N GLY A 43 -11.47 -18.31 -7.33
CA GLY A 43 -10.79 -18.95 -6.21
C GLY A 43 -9.74 -19.97 -6.65
N ALA A 44 -10.00 -20.72 -7.73
CA ALA A 44 -9.04 -21.67 -8.31
C ALA A 44 -7.77 -20.98 -8.84
N GLU A 45 -7.89 -19.72 -9.25
CA GLU A 45 -6.78 -18.91 -9.76
C GLU A 45 -6.07 -18.12 -8.64
N ASN A 46 -6.41 -18.35 -7.37
CA ASN A 46 -5.87 -17.66 -6.20
C ASN A 46 -6.01 -16.12 -6.27
N VAL A 47 -7.10 -15.62 -6.83
CA VAL A 47 -7.39 -14.17 -6.85
C VAL A 47 -7.97 -13.74 -5.51
N ALA A 48 -7.29 -12.80 -4.84
CA ALA A 48 -7.74 -12.24 -3.58
C ALA A 48 -8.90 -11.26 -3.76
N ILE A 49 -9.76 -11.18 -2.74
CA ILE A 49 -10.77 -10.12 -2.63
C ILE A 49 -10.33 -9.16 -1.54
N SER A 50 -10.41 -7.85 -1.82
CA SER A 50 -10.18 -6.78 -0.86
C SER A 50 -11.45 -5.95 -0.66
N LEU A 51 -11.84 -5.77 0.60
CA LEU A 51 -12.99 -4.99 1.04
C LEU A 51 -12.50 -3.95 2.06
N PRO A 52 -11.82 -2.87 1.60
CA PRO A 52 -11.17 -1.92 2.50
C PRO A 52 -12.16 -1.08 3.32
N SER A 53 -13.39 -0.90 2.84
CA SER A 53 -14.42 -0.04 3.44
C SER A 53 -15.64 -0.86 3.87
N LEU A 54 -15.50 -1.69 4.90
CA LEU A 54 -16.64 -2.44 5.47
C LEU A 54 -17.08 -1.83 6.80
N ARG A 55 -18.39 -1.53 6.91
CA ARG A 55 -19.01 -1.11 8.16
C ARG A 55 -19.06 -2.26 9.17
N THR A 56 -19.03 -1.93 10.45
CA THR A 56 -19.08 -2.91 11.55
C THR A 56 -20.33 -3.79 11.50
N GLU A 57 -21.44 -3.21 11.09
CA GLU A 57 -22.77 -3.78 11.10
C GLU A 57 -22.98 -4.79 9.96
N THR A 58 -22.23 -4.66 8.86
CA THR A 58 -22.30 -5.60 7.73
C THR A 58 -21.44 -6.84 7.93
N MET A 59 -20.52 -6.84 8.90
CA MET A 59 -19.66 -7.98 9.15
C MET A 59 -20.45 -9.14 9.77
N ASN A 60 -20.43 -10.30 9.12
CA ASN A 60 -21.05 -11.53 9.62
C ASN A 60 -20.10 -12.73 9.41
N ALA A 61 -20.41 -13.85 10.06
CA ALA A 61 -19.58 -15.06 10.01
C ALA A 61 -19.36 -15.57 8.57
N ARG A 62 -20.40 -15.54 7.73
CA ARG A 62 -20.32 -15.99 6.33
C ARG A 62 -19.36 -15.12 5.52
N LEU A 63 -19.44 -13.80 5.66
CA LEU A 63 -18.52 -12.86 5.01
C LEU A 63 -17.06 -13.06 5.48
N ALA A 64 -16.88 -13.27 6.79
CA ALA A 64 -15.56 -13.54 7.36
C ALA A 64 -14.97 -14.87 6.86
N GLU A 65 -15.75 -15.95 6.79
CA GLU A 65 -15.31 -17.23 6.21
C GLU A 65 -14.88 -17.09 4.75
N GLN A 66 -15.63 -16.31 3.96
CA GLN A 66 -15.32 -16.12 2.55
C GLN A 66 -14.03 -15.32 2.35
N ILE A 67 -13.83 -14.20 3.05
CA ILE A 67 -12.59 -13.40 2.96
C ILE A 67 -11.38 -14.21 3.47
N ALA A 68 -11.57 -15.08 4.47
CA ALA A 68 -10.52 -15.92 5.04
C ALA A 68 -9.88 -16.90 4.03
N ARG A 69 -10.53 -17.18 2.89
CA ARG A 69 -10.10 -18.19 1.90
C ARG A 69 -8.87 -17.81 1.07
N VAL A 70 -8.51 -16.53 0.96
CA VAL A 70 -7.44 -16.11 0.02
C VAL A 70 -6.23 -15.48 0.70
N ARG A 71 -6.43 -14.49 1.58
CA ARG A 71 -5.33 -13.85 2.32
C ARG A 71 -5.86 -13.06 3.51
N LYS A 72 -5.43 -13.45 4.72
CA LYS A 72 -5.74 -12.69 5.94
C LYS A 72 -4.71 -11.58 6.14
N SER A 73 -4.94 -10.42 5.53
CA SER A 73 -4.29 -9.17 5.98
C SER A 73 -5.03 -8.63 7.21
N GLY A 74 -4.45 -7.66 7.92
CA GLY A 74 -5.11 -7.05 9.09
C GLY A 74 -6.47 -6.45 8.71
N PHE A 75 -7.52 -6.76 9.47
CA PHE A 75 -8.88 -6.33 9.17
C PHE A 75 -9.14 -4.91 9.67
N THR A 76 -9.70 -4.02 8.85
CA THR A 76 -9.94 -2.63 9.22
C THR A 76 -11.37 -2.41 9.69
N VAL A 77 -11.51 -1.77 10.85
CA VAL A 77 -12.78 -1.33 11.42
C VAL A 77 -12.67 0.17 11.73
N ALA A 78 -13.68 0.96 11.38
CA ALA A 78 -13.68 2.41 11.61
C ALA A 78 -14.82 2.82 12.56
N PRO A 79 -14.59 2.83 13.89
CA PRO A 79 -15.54 3.38 14.85
C PRO A 79 -15.62 4.90 14.81
N GLU A 80 -14.56 5.57 14.33
CA GLU A 80 -14.38 7.02 14.18
C GLU A 80 -14.34 7.82 15.49
N ALA A 81 -15.14 7.47 16.49
CA ALA A 81 -15.16 8.11 17.81
C ALA A 81 -15.17 7.06 18.94
N GLY A 82 -14.56 7.41 20.08
CA GLY A 82 -14.42 6.52 21.24
C GLY A 82 -15.74 6.24 21.98
N SER A 83 -16.51 7.28 22.28
CA SER A 83 -17.79 7.17 23.00
C SER A 83 -18.98 7.01 22.06
N GLU A 84 -20.04 6.34 22.52
CA GLU A 84 -21.31 6.28 21.77
C GLU A 84 -21.94 7.67 21.57
N ARG A 85 -21.73 8.58 22.54
CA ARG A 85 -22.20 9.96 22.45
C ARG A 85 -21.61 10.66 21.23
N LEU A 86 -20.29 10.63 21.09
CA LEU A 86 -19.60 11.30 20.00
C LEU A 86 -19.83 10.59 18.66
N ARG A 87 -20.03 9.26 18.67
CA ARG A 87 -20.52 8.52 17.49
C ARG A 87 -21.88 9.04 17.02
N ARG A 88 -22.84 9.29 17.93
CA ARG A 88 -24.13 9.91 17.58
C ARG A 88 -23.97 11.31 16.99
N VAL A 89 -23.11 12.15 17.57
CA VAL A 89 -22.83 13.52 17.08
C VAL A 89 -22.39 13.49 15.62
N ILE A 90 -21.55 12.54 15.22
CA ILE A 90 -21.10 12.40 13.82
C ILE A 90 -22.02 11.52 12.96
N ASN A 91 -23.22 11.19 13.44
CA ASN A 91 -24.18 10.29 12.81
C ASN A 91 -23.63 8.88 12.49
N LYS A 92 -22.68 8.39 13.30
CA LYS A 92 -22.26 6.99 13.30
C LYS A 92 -23.16 6.18 14.24
N GLY A 93 -23.98 5.31 13.66
CA GLY A 93 -25.06 4.61 14.36
C GLY A 93 -24.66 3.37 15.17
N ASN A 94 -23.38 2.98 15.20
CA ASN A 94 -22.93 1.75 15.85
C ASN A 94 -22.84 1.89 17.38
N ALA A 95 -23.52 0.98 18.07
CA ALA A 95 -23.36 0.81 19.50
C ALA A 95 -22.03 0.11 19.82
N GLU A 96 -21.52 0.33 21.03
CA GLU A 96 -20.29 -0.34 21.49
C GLU A 96 -20.43 -1.86 21.41
N LYS A 97 -21.60 -2.40 21.77
CA LYS A 97 -21.88 -3.84 21.70
C LYS A 97 -21.65 -4.42 20.29
N ASP A 98 -22.02 -3.68 19.25
CA ASP A 98 -21.96 -4.13 17.86
C ASP A 98 -20.51 -4.12 17.38
N LEU A 99 -19.75 -3.07 17.76
CA LEU A 99 -18.31 -3.00 17.54
C LEU A 99 -17.58 -4.18 18.20
N GLN A 100 -17.87 -4.44 19.47
CA GLN A 100 -17.22 -5.53 20.22
C GLN A 100 -17.57 -6.90 19.63
N HIS A 101 -18.82 -7.10 19.18
CA HIS A 101 -19.25 -8.33 18.53
C HIS A 101 -18.54 -8.53 17.18
N ALA A 102 -18.47 -7.50 16.34
CA ALA A 102 -17.79 -7.57 15.04
C ALA A 102 -16.31 -7.97 15.20
N VAL A 103 -15.61 -7.39 16.17
CA VAL A 103 -14.21 -7.72 16.47
C VAL A 103 -14.06 -9.17 16.91
N GLU A 104 -14.94 -9.64 17.78
CA GLU A 104 -14.96 -11.05 18.22
C GLU A 104 -15.15 -11.99 17.04
N THR A 105 -16.11 -11.71 16.14
CA THR A 105 -16.33 -12.50 14.92
C THR A 105 -15.10 -12.53 14.01
N ILE A 106 -14.42 -11.40 13.82
CA ILE A 106 -13.21 -11.32 13.01
C ILE A 106 -12.10 -12.21 13.58
N PHE A 107 -11.84 -12.13 14.88
CA PHE A 107 -10.82 -12.97 15.52
C PHE A 107 -11.22 -14.46 15.52
N GLN A 108 -12.49 -14.80 15.72
CA GLN A 108 -12.99 -16.18 15.63
C GLN A 108 -12.84 -16.77 14.22
N ALA A 109 -12.98 -15.94 13.19
CA ALA A 109 -12.70 -16.34 11.81
C ALA A 109 -11.19 -16.47 11.51
N GLY A 110 -10.34 -16.26 12.52
CA GLY A 110 -8.91 -16.58 12.51
C GLY A 110 -8.01 -15.49 11.94
N TRP A 111 -8.45 -14.23 11.96
CA TRP A 111 -7.53 -13.09 11.85
C TRP A 111 -6.71 -12.95 13.12
N GLU A 112 -5.47 -12.50 13.01
CA GLU A 112 -4.60 -12.20 14.16
C GLU A 112 -4.53 -10.69 14.43
N LEU A 113 -4.87 -9.84 13.44
CA LEU A 113 -4.75 -8.38 13.54
C LEU A 113 -6.04 -7.66 13.13
N VAL A 114 -6.51 -6.75 14.00
CA VAL A 114 -7.55 -5.76 13.70
C VAL A 114 -6.94 -4.35 13.73
N LYS A 115 -7.38 -3.47 12.83
CA LYS A 115 -6.99 -2.06 12.76
C LYS A 115 -8.21 -1.19 13.07
N PHE A 116 -8.09 -0.30 14.04
CA PHE A 116 -9.08 0.74 14.31
C PHE A 116 -8.65 2.10 13.79
N TYR A 117 -9.61 2.87 13.27
CA TYR A 117 -9.43 4.28 12.96
C TYR A 117 -10.36 5.14 13.81
N PHE A 118 -9.75 6.08 14.54
CA PHE A 118 -10.44 7.10 15.33
C PHE A 118 -9.99 8.49 14.91
N MET A 119 -10.83 9.47 15.20
CA MET A 119 -10.53 10.89 15.12
C MET A 119 -10.51 11.50 16.53
N ILE A 120 -9.73 12.55 16.69
CA ILE A 120 -9.81 13.48 17.82
C ILE A 120 -10.06 14.90 17.33
N GLY A 121 -10.59 15.77 18.17
CA GLY A 121 -10.91 17.16 17.82
C GLY A 121 -12.24 17.33 17.10
N LEU A 122 -13.14 16.35 17.20
CA LEU A 122 -14.50 16.45 16.67
C LEU A 122 -15.30 17.54 17.40
N PRO A 123 -16.31 18.16 16.74
CA PRO A 123 -17.20 19.09 17.41
C PRO A 123 -17.87 18.47 18.64
N THR A 124 -18.00 19.25 19.71
CA THR A 124 -18.49 18.84 21.04
C THR A 124 -17.65 17.79 21.80
N GLU A 125 -16.47 17.39 21.30
CA GLU A 125 -15.63 16.37 21.94
C GLU A 125 -15.13 16.82 23.33
N ARG A 126 -15.27 15.92 24.30
CA ARG A 126 -14.81 16.08 25.68
C ARG A 126 -13.60 15.18 25.93
N ASP A 127 -12.83 15.47 26.97
CA ASP A 127 -11.67 14.65 27.33
C ASP A 127 -12.08 13.20 27.67
N GLU A 128 -13.28 12.99 28.21
CA GLU A 128 -13.86 11.68 28.47
C GLU A 128 -14.01 10.86 27.17
N ASP A 129 -14.42 11.50 26.07
CA ASP A 129 -14.58 10.81 24.78
C ASP A 129 -13.21 10.36 24.22
N VAL A 130 -12.17 11.16 24.43
CA VAL A 130 -10.78 10.83 24.05
C VAL A 130 -10.28 9.64 24.87
N ARG A 131 -10.57 9.60 26.18
CA ARG A 131 -10.20 8.46 27.04
C ARG A 131 -10.94 7.17 26.66
N GLU A 132 -12.21 7.29 26.25
CA GLU A 132 -13.02 6.13 25.82
C GLU A 132 -12.40 5.38 24.62
N ILE A 133 -11.63 6.05 23.75
CA ILE A 133 -10.91 5.41 22.64
C ILE A 133 -10.05 4.25 23.16
N ILE A 134 -9.23 4.50 24.19
CA ILE A 134 -8.32 3.49 24.76
C ILE A 134 -9.10 2.40 25.48
N ARG A 135 -10.15 2.76 26.22
CA ARG A 135 -10.99 1.81 26.97
C ARG A 135 -11.71 0.84 26.03
N VAL A 136 -12.30 1.34 24.93
CA VAL A 136 -13.00 0.50 23.93
C VAL A 136 -12.03 -0.45 23.23
N CYS A 137 -10.84 0.02 22.86
CA CYS A 137 -9.80 -0.83 22.24
C CYS A 137 -9.29 -1.92 23.20
N ALA A 138 -9.12 -1.57 24.48
CA ALA A 138 -8.67 -2.52 25.49
C ALA A 138 -9.68 -3.65 25.71
N GLU A 139 -10.97 -3.34 25.78
CA GLU A 139 -12.04 -4.34 25.87
C GLU A 139 -12.09 -5.21 24.60
N ALA A 140 -11.94 -4.61 23.42
CA ALA A 140 -11.87 -5.32 22.14
C ALA A 140 -10.71 -6.31 22.09
N LEU A 141 -9.52 -5.91 22.53
CA LEU A 141 -8.36 -6.79 22.61
C LEU A 141 -8.58 -7.94 23.60
N LYS A 142 -9.18 -7.64 24.76
CA LYS A 142 -9.49 -8.66 25.77
C LYS A 142 -10.45 -9.72 25.23
N ARG A 143 -11.46 -9.32 24.45
CA ARG A 143 -12.38 -10.25 23.77
C ARG A 143 -11.67 -11.02 22.66
N GLY A 144 -10.88 -10.34 21.82
CA GLY A 144 -10.08 -10.97 20.77
C GLY A 144 -9.16 -12.07 21.30
N ARG A 145 -8.53 -11.85 22.46
CA ARG A 145 -7.69 -12.85 23.14
C ARG A 145 -8.40 -14.12 23.58
N ARG A 146 -9.73 -14.08 23.75
CA ARG A 146 -10.54 -15.29 24.00
C ARG A 146 -10.68 -16.15 22.75
N ALA A 147 -10.65 -15.53 21.57
CA ALA A 147 -10.72 -16.22 20.29
C ALA A 147 -9.33 -16.66 19.79
N THR A 148 -8.30 -15.83 19.95
CA THR A 148 -6.91 -16.18 19.60
C THR A 148 -5.90 -15.51 20.54
N PRO A 149 -4.93 -16.26 21.13
CA PRO A 149 -3.93 -15.69 22.02
C PRO A 149 -2.98 -14.70 21.31
N LYS A 150 -2.95 -14.70 19.98
CA LYS A 150 -2.15 -13.79 19.14
C LYS A 150 -2.91 -12.53 18.70
N ALA A 151 -4.06 -12.24 19.29
CA ALA A 151 -4.84 -11.07 18.93
C ALA A 151 -4.00 -9.79 19.11
N GLU A 152 -3.90 -9.00 18.05
CA GLU A 152 -3.26 -7.70 17.99
C GLU A 152 -4.27 -6.63 17.51
N ILE A 153 -4.19 -5.43 18.09
CA ILE A 153 -4.97 -4.27 17.65
C ILE A 153 -4.04 -3.11 17.35
N ASN A 154 -4.09 -2.61 16.11
CA ASN A 154 -3.44 -1.39 15.68
C ASN A 154 -4.45 -0.24 15.63
N VAL A 155 -4.19 0.88 16.29
CA VAL A 155 -5.10 2.03 16.36
C VAL A 155 -4.47 3.23 15.67
N GLY A 156 -5.04 3.66 14.56
CA GLY A 156 -4.74 4.94 13.91
C GLY A 156 -5.61 6.05 14.48
N ILE A 157 -5.01 7.18 14.84
CA ILE A 157 -5.72 8.34 15.37
C ILE A 157 -5.39 9.56 14.51
N SER A 158 -6.36 10.05 13.75
CA SER A 158 -6.23 11.29 12.98
C SER A 158 -6.83 12.47 13.74
N THR A 159 -6.44 13.69 13.36
CA THR A 159 -7.14 14.89 13.82
C THR A 159 -8.30 15.17 12.87
N PHE A 160 -9.46 15.51 13.43
CA PHE A 160 -10.61 15.93 12.66
C PHE A 160 -10.24 17.07 11.71
N CYS A 161 -10.52 16.85 10.42
CA CYS A 161 -10.27 17.81 9.36
C CYS A 161 -11.63 18.12 8.70
N PRO A 162 -12.23 19.29 8.97
CA PRO A 162 -13.53 19.63 8.41
C PRO A 162 -13.46 19.70 6.88
N LYS A 163 -14.46 19.11 6.21
CA LYS A 163 -14.52 18.95 4.75
C LYS A 163 -15.71 19.70 4.17
N PRO A 164 -15.61 20.23 2.93
CA PRO A 164 -16.73 20.86 2.27
C PRO A 164 -17.89 19.87 2.10
N PHE A 165 -19.12 20.39 2.02
CA PHE A 165 -20.34 19.59 1.87
C PHE A 165 -20.62 18.62 3.03
N THR A 166 -20.10 18.93 4.21
CA THR A 166 -20.42 18.20 5.44
C THR A 166 -21.08 19.13 6.46
N PRO A 167 -21.88 18.61 7.40
CA PRO A 167 -22.44 19.42 8.48
C PRO A 167 -21.36 20.18 9.28
N PHE A 168 -20.15 19.65 9.34
CA PHE A 168 -19.05 20.24 10.11
C PHE A 168 -18.13 21.17 9.30
N GLN A 169 -18.48 21.54 8.06
CA GLN A 169 -17.66 22.47 7.26
C GLN A 169 -17.53 23.87 7.88
N TRP A 170 -18.40 24.21 8.85
CA TRP A 170 -18.35 25.46 9.61
C TRP A 170 -17.56 25.36 10.92
N ASP A 171 -17.24 24.15 11.37
CA ASP A 171 -16.54 23.94 12.63
C ASP A 171 -15.02 24.10 12.45
N PRO A 172 -14.29 24.58 13.48
CA PRO A 172 -12.84 24.71 13.43
C PRO A 172 -12.16 23.35 13.52
N MET A 173 -11.03 23.21 12.84
CA MET A 173 -10.03 22.20 13.20
C MET A 173 -9.29 22.66 14.46
N ILE A 174 -9.10 21.76 15.43
CA ILE A 174 -8.35 22.10 16.65
C ILE A 174 -6.88 22.49 16.33
N PRO A 175 -6.27 23.45 17.05
CA PRO A 175 -4.87 23.82 16.85
C PRO A 175 -3.88 22.73 17.26
N LEU A 176 -2.64 22.83 16.75
CA LEU A 176 -1.54 21.90 17.05
C LEU A 176 -1.35 21.61 18.55
N ALA A 177 -1.39 22.66 19.38
CA ALA A 177 -1.21 22.52 20.83
C ALA A 177 -2.31 21.66 21.47
N GLU A 178 -3.56 21.79 21.01
CA GLU A 178 -4.69 21.02 21.52
C GLU A 178 -4.64 19.56 21.03
N THR A 179 -4.25 19.35 19.77
CA THR A 179 -3.99 18.00 19.24
C THR A 179 -2.92 17.28 20.07
N GLN A 180 -1.81 17.96 20.38
CA GLN A 180 -0.74 17.42 21.22
C GLN A 180 -1.21 17.12 22.65
N ARG A 181 -2.05 17.98 23.24
CA ARG A 181 -2.65 17.75 24.56
C ARG A 181 -3.49 16.47 24.57
N LYS A 182 -4.36 16.28 23.57
CA LYS A 182 -5.19 15.08 23.42
C LYS A 182 -4.37 13.82 23.13
N HIS A 183 -3.29 13.92 22.34
CA HIS A 183 -2.31 12.82 22.20
C HIS A 183 -1.68 12.44 23.56
N GLY A 184 -1.42 13.42 24.42
CA GLY A 184 -0.99 13.21 25.80
C GLY A 184 -1.98 12.37 26.62
N ILE A 185 -3.28 12.71 26.54
CA ILE A 185 -4.35 11.95 27.21
C ILE A 185 -4.33 10.48 26.77
N LEU A 186 -4.30 10.22 25.47
CA LEU A 186 -4.26 8.86 24.91
C LEU A 186 -3.03 8.08 25.40
N LYS A 187 -1.87 8.73 25.43
CA LYS A 187 -0.62 8.13 25.92
C LYS A 187 -0.69 7.79 27.40
N ASP A 188 -1.29 8.65 28.20
CA ASP A 188 -1.43 8.44 29.64
C ASP A 188 -2.46 7.34 29.96
N GLU A 189 -3.58 7.28 29.25
CA GLU A 189 -4.53 6.16 29.36
C GLU A 189 -3.90 4.82 28.95
N LEU A 190 -3.14 4.78 27.85
CA LEU A 190 -2.43 3.57 27.43
C LEU A 190 -1.40 3.11 28.48
N ARG A 191 -0.69 4.06 29.12
CA ARG A 191 0.24 3.75 30.22
C ARG A 191 -0.46 3.15 31.44
N LYS A 192 -1.66 3.65 31.80
CA LYS A 192 -2.45 3.14 32.93
C LYS A 192 -2.84 1.67 32.77
N LEU A 193 -3.06 1.19 31.53
CA LEU A 193 -3.36 -0.22 31.24
C LEU A 193 -2.20 -1.18 31.59
N GLY A 194 -0.97 -0.69 31.59
CA GLY A 194 0.22 -1.45 31.96
C GLY A 194 0.69 -2.48 30.92
N ARG A 195 1.63 -3.34 31.31
CA ARG A 195 2.36 -4.26 30.41
C ARG A 195 1.48 -5.36 29.79
N GLY A 196 0.26 -5.57 30.29
CA GLY A 196 -0.67 -6.57 29.77
C GLY A 196 -1.26 -6.24 28.39
N TYR A 197 -1.06 -5.01 27.89
CA TYR A 197 -1.64 -4.51 26.64
C TYR A 197 -0.57 -4.15 25.60
N ARG A 198 0.53 -4.93 25.53
CA ARG A 198 1.61 -4.72 24.54
C ARG A 198 1.15 -4.91 23.09
N ASP A 199 0.12 -5.72 22.87
CA ASP A 199 -0.47 -6.00 21.55
C ASP A 199 -1.55 -4.96 21.16
N LEU A 200 -1.68 -3.88 21.94
CA LEU A 200 -2.46 -2.70 21.59
C LEU A 200 -1.51 -1.57 21.17
N HIS A 201 -1.40 -1.36 19.87
CA HIS A 201 -0.49 -0.37 19.29
C HIS A 201 -1.24 0.88 18.86
N VAL A 202 -1.11 1.95 19.64
CA VAL A 202 -1.73 3.25 19.32
C VAL A 202 -0.73 4.14 18.59
N LYS A 203 -1.08 4.56 17.39
CA LYS A 203 -0.26 5.40 16.51
C LYS A 203 -1.05 6.67 16.13
N PRO A 204 -0.91 7.75 16.90
CA PRO A 204 -1.43 9.05 16.50
C PRO A 204 -0.70 9.58 15.26
N HIS A 205 -1.43 10.25 14.39
CA HIS A 205 -0.87 10.92 13.22
C HIS A 205 0.03 12.09 13.63
N ASP A 206 0.92 12.50 12.72
CA ASP A 206 1.70 13.72 12.92
C ASP A 206 0.76 14.93 12.96
N ALA A 207 0.70 15.58 14.12
CA ALA A 207 -0.16 16.72 14.38
C ALA A 207 0.22 17.95 13.52
N ARG A 208 1.46 18.03 13.04
CA ARG A 208 1.97 19.16 12.23
C ARG A 208 1.38 19.16 10.82
N GLN A 209 1.23 17.98 10.23
CA GLN A 209 0.63 17.82 8.90
C GLN A 209 -0.88 18.10 8.89
N GLY A 210 -1.58 17.82 10.00
CA GLY A 210 -3.04 17.98 10.07
C GLY A 210 -3.53 19.40 9.77
N ALA A 211 -2.87 20.43 10.32
CA ALA A 211 -3.29 21.81 10.11
C ALA A 211 -3.24 22.25 8.62
N LEU A 212 -2.27 21.71 7.87
CA LEU A 212 -2.15 21.93 6.44
C LEU A 212 -3.31 21.29 5.68
N GLU A 213 -3.67 20.07 6.04
CA GLU A 213 -4.83 19.40 5.45
C GLU A 213 -6.12 20.18 5.71
N GLY A 214 -6.32 20.70 6.93
CA GLY A 214 -7.45 21.55 7.27
C GLY A 214 -7.51 22.82 6.43
N ALA A 215 -6.38 23.52 6.28
CA ALA A 215 -6.31 24.72 5.46
C ALA A 215 -6.56 24.44 3.99
N LEU A 216 -5.98 23.36 3.43
CA LEU A 216 -6.17 22.97 2.03
C LEU A 216 -7.59 22.47 1.74
N ALA A 217 -8.24 21.81 2.71
CA ALA A 217 -9.58 21.27 2.55
C ALA A 217 -10.68 22.34 2.46
N LEU A 218 -10.51 23.48 3.16
CA LEU A 218 -11.48 24.58 3.21
C LEU A 218 -10.87 25.93 2.81
N GLY A 219 -9.80 25.89 2.03
CA GLY A 219 -9.11 27.08 1.52
C GLY A 219 -9.83 27.70 0.33
N ASP A 220 -9.85 29.03 0.27
CA ASP A 220 -10.23 29.74 -0.95
C ASP A 220 -9.02 30.12 -1.81
N ARG A 221 -9.24 30.87 -2.90
CA ARG A 221 -8.21 31.27 -3.86
C ARG A 221 -7.00 31.97 -3.22
N ARG A 222 -7.15 32.65 -2.09
CA ARG A 222 -6.05 33.34 -1.39
C ARG A 222 -4.99 32.37 -0.89
N LEU A 223 -5.37 31.13 -0.60
CA LEU A 223 -4.46 30.05 -0.18
C LEU A 223 -3.39 29.72 -1.24
N ALA A 224 -3.66 30.04 -2.51
CA ALA A 224 -2.70 29.84 -3.60
C ALA A 224 -1.35 30.55 -3.32
N THR A 225 -1.38 31.67 -2.59
CA THR A 225 -0.16 32.39 -2.16
C THR A 225 0.74 31.53 -1.29
N ALA A 226 0.18 30.84 -0.30
CA ALA A 226 0.92 29.94 0.57
C ALA A 226 1.42 28.70 -0.20
N VAL A 227 0.55 28.06 -0.98
CA VAL A 227 0.91 26.86 -1.77
C VAL A 227 2.04 27.16 -2.76
N LEU A 228 1.93 28.27 -3.51
CA LEU A 228 2.95 28.67 -4.47
C LEU A 228 4.28 29.04 -3.77
N HIS A 229 4.20 29.65 -2.59
CA HIS A 229 5.40 29.98 -1.80
C HIS A 229 6.11 28.71 -1.32
N ALA A 230 5.38 27.79 -0.68
CA ALA A 230 5.92 26.50 -0.24
C ALA A 230 6.52 25.72 -1.41
N PHE A 231 5.83 25.72 -2.56
CA PHE A 231 6.34 25.14 -3.79
C PHE A 231 7.67 25.80 -4.25
N ARG A 232 7.77 27.13 -4.27
CA ARG A 232 9.02 27.81 -4.66
C ARG A 232 10.18 27.55 -3.70
N LYS A 233 9.88 27.18 -2.44
CA LYS A 233 10.86 26.81 -1.42
C LYS A 233 11.22 25.31 -1.41
N GLY A 234 10.66 24.52 -2.33
CA GLY A 234 11.04 23.12 -2.55
C GLY A 234 10.06 22.09 -2.00
N GLN A 235 8.94 22.48 -1.39
CA GLN A 235 7.94 21.52 -0.87
C GLN A 235 7.17 20.82 -1.98
N ARG A 236 7.19 19.49 -1.99
CA ARG A 236 6.60 18.63 -3.05
C ARG A 236 6.09 17.30 -2.51
N LEU A 237 6.82 16.74 -1.55
CA LEU A 237 6.65 15.38 -1.06
C LEU A 237 6.28 15.38 0.43
N ASP A 238 5.49 16.37 0.84
CA ASP A 238 5.11 16.65 2.23
C ASP A 238 4.36 15.51 2.93
N GLY A 239 3.87 14.52 2.17
CA GLY A 239 3.32 13.28 2.72
C GLY A 239 4.38 12.33 3.32
N TRP A 240 5.66 12.50 2.97
CA TRP A 240 6.77 11.79 3.60
C TRP A 240 7.38 12.66 4.69
N THR A 241 7.31 12.21 5.94
CA THR A 241 7.68 13.01 7.12
C THR A 241 9.13 13.52 7.07
N GLU A 242 10.05 12.80 6.45
CA GLU A 242 11.45 13.20 6.24
C GLU A 242 11.65 14.29 5.18
N ARG A 243 10.62 14.57 4.38
CA ARG A 243 10.56 15.64 3.37
C ARG A 243 9.67 16.79 3.80
N PHE A 244 8.97 16.65 4.91
CA PHE A 244 8.07 17.67 5.43
C PHE A 244 8.82 18.68 6.30
N HIS A 245 8.81 19.96 5.90
CA HIS A 245 9.42 21.05 6.66
C HIS A 245 8.36 22.07 7.05
N LEU A 246 7.93 22.03 8.31
CA LEU A 246 6.86 22.86 8.86
C LEU A 246 7.20 24.36 8.77
N GLU A 247 8.47 24.72 8.97
CA GLU A 247 8.93 26.10 9.02
C GLU A 247 8.69 26.81 7.67
N VAL A 248 8.83 26.07 6.57
CA VAL A 248 8.57 26.58 5.20
C VAL A 248 7.08 26.89 5.02
N TRP A 249 6.21 26.08 5.60
CA TRP A 249 4.77 26.31 5.55
C TRP A 249 4.33 27.44 6.46
N GLU A 250 4.92 27.59 7.65
CA GLU A 250 4.70 28.74 8.52
C GLU A 250 5.09 30.05 7.82
N GLU A 251 6.25 30.10 7.14
CA GLU A 251 6.64 31.24 6.29
C GLU A 251 5.61 31.50 5.18
N ALA A 252 5.14 30.44 4.52
CA ALA A 252 4.17 30.54 3.43
C ALA A 252 2.82 31.11 3.88
N PHE A 253 2.31 30.68 5.04
CA PHE A 253 1.07 31.22 5.60
C PHE A 253 1.22 32.63 6.15
N ALA A 254 2.36 32.96 6.77
CA ALA A 254 2.64 34.34 7.20
C ALA A 254 2.65 35.30 6.01
N ARG A 255 3.20 34.87 4.86
CA ARG A 255 3.13 35.64 3.61
C ARG A 255 1.71 35.80 3.10
N CYS A 256 0.92 34.73 3.11
CA CYS A 256 -0.49 34.80 2.74
C CYS A 256 -1.26 35.80 3.62
N GLU A 257 -0.97 35.80 4.92
CA GLU A 257 -1.57 36.73 5.88
C GLU A 257 -1.15 38.18 5.63
N ALA A 258 0.14 38.43 5.34
CA ALA A 258 0.63 39.76 5.00
C ALA A 258 0.00 40.32 3.70
N GLU A 259 -0.28 39.45 2.72
CA GLU A 259 -0.82 39.86 1.42
C GLU A 259 -2.35 40.00 1.41
N HIS A 260 -3.05 39.09 2.10
CA HIS A 260 -4.51 38.96 2.02
C HIS A 260 -5.25 39.21 3.35
N GLY A 261 -4.53 39.48 4.43
CA GLY A 261 -5.09 39.57 5.78
C GLY A 261 -5.60 38.24 6.35
N VAL A 262 -5.27 37.11 5.71
CA VAL A 262 -5.71 35.76 6.12
C VAL A 262 -4.58 34.75 6.04
N GLY A 263 -4.42 33.97 7.11
CA GLY A 263 -3.39 32.93 7.22
C GLY A 263 -3.94 31.58 7.67
N LEU A 264 -3.08 30.71 8.20
CA LEU A 264 -3.43 29.35 8.63
C LEU A 264 -4.63 29.32 9.59
N ALA A 265 -4.64 30.22 10.58
CA ALA A 265 -5.72 30.32 11.56
C ALA A 265 -7.08 30.63 10.92
N PHE A 266 -7.10 31.48 9.87
CA PHE A 266 -8.33 31.82 9.15
C PHE A 266 -8.88 30.63 8.35
N PHE A 267 -8.01 29.82 7.73
CA PHE A 267 -8.47 28.70 6.90
C PHE A 267 -8.86 27.48 7.74
N ALA A 268 -8.07 27.13 8.76
CA ALA A 268 -8.21 25.87 9.51
C ALA A 268 -8.86 26.02 10.88
N HIS A 269 -8.53 27.06 11.66
CA HIS A 269 -8.74 27.07 13.12
C HIS A 269 -9.88 27.97 13.61
N ARG A 270 -10.73 28.47 12.71
CA ARG A 270 -11.88 29.30 13.07
C ARG A 270 -13.20 28.64 12.74
N GLU A 271 -14.19 28.96 13.57
CA GLU A 271 -15.58 28.75 13.24
C GLU A 271 -16.03 29.72 12.13
N LYS A 272 -16.90 29.24 11.25
CA LYS A 272 -17.46 30.02 10.12
C LYS A 272 -18.92 30.35 10.40
N GLY A 273 -19.37 31.50 9.90
CA GLY A 273 -20.75 31.94 10.07
C GLY A 273 -21.75 31.15 9.21
N LYS A 274 -23.00 31.06 9.65
CA LYS A 274 -24.10 30.41 8.88
C LYS A 274 -24.20 30.92 7.45
N ASP A 275 -24.21 32.25 7.33
CA ASP A 275 -24.42 32.96 6.06
C ASP A 275 -23.10 33.33 5.38
N GLU A 276 -21.97 32.80 5.87
CA GLU A 276 -20.68 33.00 5.25
C GLU A 276 -20.63 32.31 3.88
N ILE A 277 -19.99 32.96 2.91
CA ILE A 277 -19.73 32.38 1.59
C ILE A 277 -18.59 31.38 1.73
N LEU A 278 -18.88 30.11 1.46
CA LEU A 278 -17.90 29.03 1.59
C LEU A 278 -17.12 28.81 0.27
N PRO A 279 -15.83 28.42 0.32
CA PRO A 279 -15.00 28.31 -0.87
C PRO A 279 -15.54 27.37 -1.96
N PHE A 280 -16.20 26.29 -1.54
CA PHE A 280 -16.73 25.25 -2.41
C PHE A 280 -18.22 25.43 -2.74
N GLU A 281 -18.88 26.49 -2.24
CA GLU A 281 -20.33 26.71 -2.43
C GLU A 281 -20.78 26.84 -3.90
N HIS A 282 -19.84 27.07 -4.81
CA HIS A 282 -20.09 27.12 -6.25
C HIS A 282 -20.17 25.74 -6.93
N ILE A 283 -19.91 24.65 -6.21
CA ILE A 283 -20.05 23.28 -6.71
C ILE A 283 -21.33 22.70 -6.11
N ASP A 284 -22.20 22.18 -6.99
CA ASP A 284 -23.40 21.48 -6.57
C ASP A 284 -23.07 20.02 -6.24
N CYS A 285 -23.39 19.61 -5.02
CA CYS A 285 -23.27 18.23 -4.54
C CYS A 285 -24.65 17.61 -4.26
N GLU A 286 -25.72 18.27 -4.73
CA GLU A 286 -27.14 17.94 -4.57
C GLU A 286 -27.66 18.09 -3.13
N VAL A 287 -26.80 17.96 -2.11
CA VAL A 287 -27.15 18.23 -0.72
C VAL A 287 -27.21 19.74 -0.45
N THR A 288 -28.34 20.21 0.06
CA THR A 288 -28.56 21.65 0.25
C THR A 288 -27.81 22.21 1.46
N LYS A 289 -27.29 23.45 1.33
CA LYS A 289 -26.64 24.18 2.44
C LYS A 289 -27.54 24.33 3.69
N PRO A 290 -28.85 24.64 3.57
CA PRO A 290 -29.75 24.67 4.73
C PRO A 290 -29.87 23.33 5.45
N TYR A 291 -29.90 22.20 4.71
CA TYR A 291 -29.91 20.88 5.30
C TYR A 291 -28.62 20.61 6.10
N LEU A 292 -27.45 20.88 5.51
CA LEU A 292 -26.17 20.69 6.22
C LEU A 292 -26.07 21.54 7.49
N TRP A 293 -26.61 22.77 7.47
CA TRP A 293 -26.66 23.61 8.66
C TRP A 293 -27.62 23.04 9.73
N LYS A 294 -28.79 22.55 9.33
CA LYS A 294 -29.73 21.86 10.23
C LYS A 294 -29.07 20.66 10.89
N GLU A 295 -28.38 19.83 10.11
CA GLU A 295 -27.64 18.66 10.60
C GLU A 295 -26.52 19.05 11.57
N ARG A 296 -25.83 20.17 11.31
CA ARG A 296 -24.82 20.71 12.24
C ARG A 296 -25.44 21.03 13.59
N MET A 297 -26.57 21.75 13.60
CA MET A 297 -27.25 22.11 14.84
C MET A 297 -27.77 20.87 15.59
N ALA A 298 -28.30 19.89 14.86
CA ALA A 298 -28.69 18.61 15.44
C ALA A 298 -27.50 17.89 16.07
N ALA A 299 -26.36 17.80 15.37
CA ALA A 299 -25.14 17.18 15.88
C ALA A 299 -24.63 17.85 17.16
N HIS A 300 -24.63 19.20 17.22
CA HIS A 300 -24.26 19.95 18.42
C HIS A 300 -25.22 19.73 19.60
N ALA A 301 -26.48 19.38 19.31
CA ALA A 301 -27.48 18.96 20.29
C ALA A 301 -27.46 17.44 20.58
N GLU A 302 -26.44 16.71 20.10
CA GLU A 302 -26.32 15.25 20.20
C GLU A 302 -27.49 14.47 19.55
N GLY A 303 -28.18 15.13 18.61
CA GLY A 303 -29.22 14.54 17.79
C GLY A 303 -28.67 13.50 16.81
N LYS A 304 -29.53 12.57 16.42
CA LYS A 304 -29.23 11.53 15.43
C LYS A 304 -30.18 11.69 14.25
N THR A 305 -29.64 11.50 13.06
CA THR A 305 -30.40 11.41 11.81
C THR A 305 -30.58 9.95 11.41
N GLU A 306 -31.80 9.57 11.07
CA GLU A 306 -32.12 8.21 10.64
C GLU A 306 -31.69 7.96 9.19
N ASP A 307 -31.46 6.68 8.86
CA ASP A 307 -31.11 6.26 7.51
C ASP A 307 -32.36 6.29 6.62
N CYS A 308 -32.34 7.14 5.60
CA CYS A 308 -33.42 7.28 4.61
C CYS A 308 -33.42 6.17 3.56
N ALA A 309 -32.40 5.29 3.51
CA ALA A 309 -32.36 4.20 2.57
C ALA A 309 -33.50 3.21 2.79
N TYR A 310 -33.77 2.77 4.03
CA TYR A 310 -34.70 1.65 4.28
C TYR A 310 -36.15 2.06 4.63
N GLY A 311 -36.68 3.12 3.99
CA GLY A 311 -38.11 3.46 4.09
C GLY A 311 -38.49 4.77 3.40
N GLU A 312 -39.48 4.73 2.50
CA GLU A 312 -39.99 5.90 1.76
C GLU A 312 -40.51 7.02 2.69
N GLU A 313 -41.03 6.68 3.88
CA GLU A 313 -41.49 7.64 4.89
C GLU A 313 -40.35 8.29 5.73
N ARG A 314 -39.08 7.91 5.49
CA ARG A 314 -37.92 8.35 6.29
C ARG A 314 -37.01 9.36 5.59
N CYS A 315 -37.44 9.92 4.46
CA CYS A 315 -36.68 10.96 3.77
C CYS A 315 -36.41 12.15 4.70
N THR A 316 -35.15 12.56 4.79
CA THR A 316 -34.71 13.71 5.61
C THR A 316 -34.70 15.02 4.84
N ALA A 317 -35.11 14.98 3.56
CA ALA A 317 -35.13 16.09 2.61
C ALA A 317 -33.75 16.76 2.46
N CYS A 318 -32.70 15.97 2.22
CA CYS A 318 -31.34 16.47 2.04
C CYS A 318 -31.15 17.27 0.73
N GLY A 319 -31.94 16.95 -0.30
CA GLY A 319 -31.87 17.53 -1.65
C GLY A 319 -31.30 16.62 -2.72
N SER A 320 -30.71 15.46 -2.36
CA SER A 320 -30.05 14.57 -3.32
C SER A 320 -31.01 13.84 -4.27
N CYS A 321 -32.19 13.44 -3.79
CA CYS A 321 -33.19 12.78 -4.64
C CYS A 321 -34.17 13.82 -5.17
N ASP A 322 -34.39 13.83 -6.49
CA ASP A 322 -35.48 14.58 -7.13
C ASP A 322 -36.73 13.71 -7.34
N TYR A 323 -36.61 12.38 -7.20
CA TYR A 323 -37.66 11.37 -7.41
C TYR A 323 -38.28 11.37 -8.82
N GLU A 324 -37.65 12.06 -9.77
CA GLU A 324 -38.01 12.09 -11.19
C GLU A 324 -36.95 11.36 -12.03
N VAL A 325 -35.68 11.70 -11.81
CA VAL A 325 -34.50 11.14 -12.49
C VAL A 325 -33.58 10.43 -11.49
N VAL A 326 -33.50 10.92 -10.26
CA VAL A 326 -32.63 10.43 -9.20
C VAL A 326 -33.48 9.96 -8.02
N ASP A 327 -33.44 8.65 -7.78
CA ASP A 327 -34.09 7.99 -6.66
C ASP A 327 -33.18 6.90 -6.06
N THR A 328 -33.39 6.59 -4.78
CA THR A 328 -32.65 5.55 -4.07
C THR A 328 -33.19 4.17 -4.42
N ILE A 329 -32.40 3.39 -5.17
CA ILE A 329 -32.76 2.01 -5.52
C ILE A 329 -32.18 1.04 -4.49
N ILE A 330 -33.05 0.32 -3.81
CA ILE A 330 -32.68 -0.73 -2.85
C ILE A 330 -32.88 -2.09 -3.50
N TYR A 331 -31.87 -2.94 -3.42
CA TYR A 331 -32.01 -4.37 -3.68
C TYR A 331 -32.15 -5.10 -2.34
N HIS A 332 -32.80 -6.26 -2.33
CA HIS A 332 -32.84 -7.17 -1.19
C HIS A 332 -32.03 -8.44 -1.47
N PRO A 333 -31.47 -9.13 -0.45
CA PRO A 333 -30.69 -10.34 -0.67
C PRO A 333 -31.39 -11.41 -1.54
N GLU A 334 -32.71 -11.52 -1.44
CA GLU A 334 -33.58 -12.38 -2.24
C GLU A 334 -33.68 -11.99 -3.72
N ASP A 335 -33.30 -10.76 -4.10
CA ASP A 335 -33.23 -10.32 -5.49
C ASP A 335 -31.99 -10.84 -6.19
N TYR A 336 -30.99 -11.30 -5.43
CA TYR A 336 -29.78 -11.88 -6.00
C TYR A 336 -30.11 -13.16 -6.79
N ARG A 337 -29.50 -13.29 -7.96
CA ARG A 337 -29.63 -14.46 -8.82
C ARG A 337 -28.25 -15.09 -9.02
N PRO A 338 -27.93 -16.19 -8.29
CA PRO A 338 -26.64 -16.86 -8.37
C PRO A 338 -26.29 -17.27 -9.80
N GLN A 339 -25.05 -17.01 -10.19
CA GLN A 339 -24.54 -17.31 -11.51
C GLN A 339 -23.70 -18.58 -11.47
N LYS A 340 -24.35 -19.74 -11.42
CA LYS A 340 -23.67 -21.05 -11.37
C LYS A 340 -22.73 -21.23 -12.56
N ARG A 341 -21.45 -21.50 -12.28
CA ARG A 341 -20.44 -21.89 -13.27
C ARG A 341 -20.03 -23.36 -13.05
N PRO A 342 -19.78 -24.15 -14.12
CA PRO A 342 -19.24 -25.48 -13.95
C PRO A 342 -17.85 -25.43 -13.28
N PRO A 343 -17.53 -26.41 -12.43
CA PRO A 343 -16.23 -26.47 -11.76
C PRO A 343 -15.10 -26.54 -12.78
N ALA A 344 -13.99 -25.86 -12.48
CA ALA A 344 -12.80 -25.93 -13.31
C ALA A 344 -12.29 -27.39 -13.40
N PRO A 345 -11.82 -27.85 -14.58
CA PRO A 345 -11.23 -29.17 -14.71
C PRO A 345 -9.99 -29.29 -13.81
N ALA A 346 -9.78 -30.49 -13.26
CA ALA A 346 -8.60 -30.76 -12.45
C ALA A 346 -7.32 -30.57 -13.28
N PRO A 347 -6.28 -29.92 -12.74
CA PRO A 347 -5.04 -29.72 -13.48
C PRO A 347 -4.33 -31.06 -13.73
N PRO A 348 -3.51 -31.15 -14.80
CA PRO A 348 -2.68 -32.33 -15.08
C PRO A 348 -1.82 -32.75 -13.89
N VAL A 349 -1.57 -34.06 -13.74
CA VAL A 349 -0.67 -34.60 -12.70
C VAL A 349 0.79 -34.36 -13.07
N GLU A 350 1.12 -34.46 -14.36
CA GLU A 350 2.46 -34.26 -14.89
C GLU A 350 2.92 -32.81 -14.72
N ARG A 351 4.22 -32.64 -14.46
CA ARG A 351 4.86 -31.33 -14.32
C ARG A 351 6.17 -31.28 -15.08
N SER A 352 6.46 -30.13 -15.66
CA SER A 352 7.74 -29.80 -16.29
C SER A 352 8.28 -28.49 -15.75
N THR A 353 9.58 -28.25 -15.96
CA THR A 353 10.22 -26.99 -15.58
C THR A 353 10.92 -26.41 -16.79
N LEU A 354 10.66 -25.12 -17.06
CA LEU A 354 11.36 -24.35 -18.09
C LEU A 354 12.26 -23.30 -17.42
N ARG A 355 13.51 -23.19 -17.88
CA ARG A 355 14.40 -22.09 -17.53
C ARG A 355 14.30 -21.00 -18.59
N LEU A 356 13.95 -19.80 -18.15
CA LEU A 356 13.86 -18.63 -19.00
C LEU A 356 15.07 -17.74 -18.74
N ARG A 357 15.72 -17.29 -19.81
CA ARG A 357 16.67 -16.17 -19.79
C ARG A 357 15.95 -14.95 -20.34
N TYR A 358 16.06 -13.82 -19.65
CA TYR A 358 15.43 -12.56 -20.08
C TYR A 358 16.34 -11.35 -19.88
N ALA A 359 16.03 -10.29 -20.63
CA ALA A 359 16.64 -8.98 -20.50
C ALA A 359 15.72 -8.02 -19.73
N LYS A 360 16.33 -7.08 -19.01
CA LYS A 360 15.73 -5.96 -18.27
C LYS A 360 16.52 -4.71 -18.62
N GLU A 361 15.99 -3.90 -19.52
CA GLU A 361 16.62 -2.74 -20.15
C GLU A 361 15.63 -1.56 -20.16
N GLY A 362 16.08 -0.36 -20.55
CA GLY A 362 15.18 0.81 -20.68
C GLY A 362 14.47 1.17 -19.38
N ILE A 363 13.16 1.48 -19.44
CA ILE A 363 12.38 1.90 -18.26
C ILE A 363 12.32 0.84 -17.15
N ALA A 364 12.44 -0.45 -17.52
CA ALA A 364 12.38 -1.56 -16.57
C ALA A 364 13.54 -1.55 -15.57
N VAL A 365 14.67 -0.87 -15.84
CA VAL A 365 15.79 -0.77 -14.89
C VAL A 365 15.40 -0.08 -13.58
N ALA A 366 14.36 0.75 -13.59
CA ALA A 366 13.82 1.42 -12.40
C ALA A 366 13.13 0.46 -11.42
N LEU A 367 12.70 -0.73 -11.86
CA LEU A 367 12.05 -1.70 -10.99
C LEU A 367 13.06 -2.38 -10.08
N SER A 368 12.73 -2.44 -8.79
CA SER A 368 13.38 -3.32 -7.83
C SER A 368 13.13 -4.79 -8.14
N HIS A 369 13.83 -5.68 -7.45
CA HIS A 369 13.65 -7.12 -7.65
C HIS A 369 12.22 -7.58 -7.35
N LEU A 370 11.60 -7.09 -6.26
CA LEU A 370 10.23 -7.45 -5.91
C LEU A 370 9.22 -6.96 -6.96
N GLU A 371 9.39 -5.73 -7.45
CA GLU A 371 8.52 -5.18 -8.51
C GLU A 371 8.71 -5.92 -9.84
N THR A 372 9.95 -6.33 -10.15
CA THR A 372 10.25 -7.18 -11.31
C THR A 372 9.55 -8.53 -11.21
N MET A 373 9.62 -9.17 -10.04
CA MET A 373 8.89 -10.42 -9.80
C MET A 373 7.39 -10.22 -10.00
N SER A 374 6.80 -9.17 -9.40
CA SER A 374 5.38 -8.85 -9.58
C SER A 374 5.01 -8.60 -11.05
N ALA A 375 5.81 -7.83 -11.79
CA ALA A 375 5.58 -7.57 -13.21
C ALA A 375 5.60 -8.85 -14.06
N LEU A 376 6.56 -9.76 -13.81
CA LEU A 376 6.66 -11.03 -14.51
C LEU A 376 5.54 -12.00 -14.14
N LEU A 377 5.17 -12.08 -12.85
CA LEU A 377 4.05 -12.92 -12.42
C LEU A 377 2.73 -12.45 -13.05
N ARG A 378 2.48 -11.13 -13.12
CA ARG A 378 1.31 -10.58 -13.82
C ARG A 378 1.33 -10.88 -15.32
N THR A 379 2.52 -10.81 -15.93
CA THR A 379 2.72 -11.21 -17.33
C THR A 379 2.32 -12.67 -17.53
N PHE A 380 2.77 -13.58 -16.66
CA PHE A 380 2.42 -14.99 -16.77
C PHE A 380 0.93 -15.25 -16.61
N ARG A 381 0.22 -14.46 -15.79
CA ARG A 381 -1.23 -14.55 -15.66
C ARG A 381 -1.94 -14.08 -16.94
N ARG A 382 -1.57 -12.93 -17.50
CA ARG A 382 -2.14 -12.44 -18.77
C ARG A 382 -1.85 -13.39 -19.93
N ALA A 383 -0.67 -13.97 -19.94
CA ALA A 383 -0.27 -14.98 -20.92
C ALA A 383 -0.91 -16.36 -20.65
N GLU A 384 -1.74 -16.51 -19.61
CA GLU A 384 -2.44 -17.74 -19.19
C GLU A 384 -1.50 -18.94 -18.98
N ILE A 385 -0.31 -18.69 -18.45
CA ILE A 385 0.71 -19.73 -18.27
C ILE A 385 0.30 -20.68 -17.13
N PRO A 386 0.28 -22.01 -17.35
CA PRO A 386 -0.32 -22.97 -16.41
C PRO A 386 0.61 -23.32 -15.25
N ILE A 387 0.80 -22.38 -14.31
CA ILE A 387 1.76 -22.50 -13.19
C ILE A 387 1.10 -23.15 -11.97
N PRO A 388 1.66 -24.23 -11.39
CA PRO A 388 1.19 -24.78 -10.14
C PRO A 388 1.51 -23.86 -8.96
N HIS A 389 0.68 -23.88 -7.93
CA HIS A 389 0.89 -23.10 -6.73
C HIS A 389 1.46 -23.95 -5.58
N THR A 390 2.11 -23.30 -4.61
CA THR A 390 2.52 -23.93 -3.35
C THR A 390 1.31 -24.30 -2.49
N ARG A 391 1.48 -25.25 -1.56
CA ARG A 391 0.46 -25.59 -0.56
C ARG A 391 0.70 -24.76 0.70
N GLY A 392 -0.37 -24.28 1.34
CA GLY A 392 -0.30 -23.54 2.60
C GLY A 392 -1.23 -22.33 2.65
N PHE A 393 -1.10 -21.52 3.70
CA PHE A 393 -1.99 -20.38 4.00
C PHE A 393 -1.98 -19.24 2.96
N ASN A 394 -0.91 -19.12 2.16
CA ASN A 394 -0.80 -18.16 1.06
C ASN A 394 -0.14 -18.87 -0.13
N PRO A 395 -0.92 -19.54 -0.99
CA PRO A 395 -0.40 -20.22 -2.18
C PRO A 395 0.36 -19.25 -3.07
N LYS A 396 1.58 -19.60 -3.46
CA LYS A 396 2.41 -18.80 -4.37
C LYS A 396 2.65 -19.56 -5.66
N PRO A 397 2.68 -18.89 -6.82
CA PRO A 397 3.07 -19.54 -8.06
C PRO A 397 4.49 -20.11 -7.92
N ARG A 398 4.71 -21.32 -8.44
CA ARG A 398 6.00 -22.03 -8.37
C ARG A 398 6.95 -21.48 -9.43
N VAL A 399 7.55 -20.34 -9.09
CA VAL A 399 8.56 -19.65 -9.88
C VAL A 399 9.81 -19.44 -9.04
N GLY A 400 10.95 -19.95 -9.52
CA GLY A 400 12.26 -19.72 -8.92
C GLY A 400 12.94 -18.55 -9.61
N PHE A 401 13.23 -17.46 -8.91
CA PHE A 401 13.97 -16.34 -9.49
C PHE A 401 15.46 -16.47 -9.22
N GLY A 402 16.28 -16.03 -10.18
CA GLY A 402 17.73 -15.90 -10.00
C GLY A 402 18.11 -14.75 -9.06
N PRO A 403 19.43 -14.58 -8.81
CA PRO A 403 19.94 -13.53 -7.94
C PRO A 403 19.47 -12.12 -8.34
N ALA A 404 19.01 -11.36 -7.36
CA ALA A 404 18.47 -10.02 -7.57
C ALA A 404 19.41 -9.11 -8.38
N CYS A 405 18.85 -8.42 -9.37
CA CYS A 405 19.50 -7.34 -10.09
C CYS A 405 19.28 -6.00 -9.36
N PRO A 406 20.34 -5.22 -9.06
CA PRO A 406 20.19 -3.90 -8.44
C PRO A 406 19.37 -2.93 -9.29
N VAL A 407 18.64 -2.02 -8.63
CA VAL A 407 17.91 -0.93 -9.32
C VAL A 407 18.88 -0.07 -10.13
N GLY A 408 18.44 0.35 -11.32
CA GLY A 408 19.25 1.15 -12.25
C GLY A 408 20.30 0.35 -13.03
N THR A 409 20.34 -0.99 -12.89
CA THR A 409 21.24 -1.86 -13.65
C THR A 409 20.50 -2.50 -14.83
N GLU A 410 21.06 -2.39 -16.03
CA GLU A 410 20.60 -3.16 -17.20
C GLU A 410 21.02 -4.62 -17.04
N SER A 411 20.25 -5.55 -17.60
CA SER A 411 20.63 -6.96 -17.60
C SER A 411 20.18 -7.67 -18.85
N ARG A 412 21.02 -8.58 -19.35
CA ARG A 412 20.75 -9.55 -20.42
C ARG A 412 20.97 -10.98 -19.92
N ALA A 413 21.08 -11.15 -18.62
CA ALA A 413 21.38 -12.42 -17.98
C ALA A 413 20.58 -12.57 -16.68
N GLU A 414 19.31 -12.18 -16.73
CA GLU A 414 18.35 -12.59 -15.72
C GLU A 414 17.81 -13.96 -16.04
N TYR A 415 17.55 -14.74 -14.99
CA TYR A 415 17.05 -16.11 -15.11
C TYR A 415 15.88 -16.31 -14.15
N LEU A 416 14.92 -17.12 -14.60
CA LEU A 416 13.89 -17.71 -13.74
C LEU A 416 13.59 -19.14 -14.19
N ASP A 417 13.20 -19.96 -13.23
CA ASP A 417 12.70 -21.31 -13.44
C ASP A 417 11.20 -21.33 -13.22
N LEU A 418 10.47 -21.87 -14.19
CA LEU A 418 9.02 -21.86 -14.27
C LEU A 418 8.51 -23.30 -14.24
N GLU A 419 7.93 -23.71 -13.11
CA GLU A 419 7.24 -24.99 -13.01
C GLU A 419 5.88 -24.87 -13.72
N LEU A 420 5.49 -25.86 -14.51
CA LEU A 420 4.29 -25.86 -15.33
C LEU A 420 3.51 -27.16 -15.17
N TYR A 421 2.18 -27.09 -15.29
CA TYR A 421 1.36 -28.28 -15.50
C TYR A 421 1.55 -28.82 -16.92
N GLY A 422 1.74 -30.14 -17.03
CA GLY A 422 2.03 -30.82 -18.29
C GLY A 422 3.44 -30.53 -18.82
N SER A 423 3.64 -30.74 -20.12
CA SER A 423 4.89 -30.50 -20.84
C SER A 423 4.61 -29.63 -22.09
N PRO A 424 4.29 -28.33 -21.91
CA PRO A 424 4.00 -27.45 -23.03
C PRO A 424 5.25 -27.15 -23.85
N ASP A 425 5.05 -26.86 -25.14
CA ASP A 425 6.13 -26.49 -26.05
C ASP A 425 6.81 -25.18 -25.60
N PRO A 426 8.14 -25.18 -25.33
CA PRO A 426 8.89 -24.00 -24.92
C PRO A 426 8.73 -22.80 -25.87
N ALA A 427 8.61 -23.04 -27.18
CA ALA A 427 8.45 -21.97 -28.15
C ALA A 427 7.09 -21.27 -28.02
N GLN A 428 6.03 -22.03 -27.77
CA GLN A 428 4.69 -21.47 -27.54
C GLN A 428 4.62 -20.70 -26.22
N ILE A 429 5.25 -21.21 -25.16
CA ILE A 429 5.36 -20.50 -23.89
C ILE A 429 6.13 -19.18 -24.07
N ALA A 430 7.27 -19.21 -24.78
CA ALA A 430 8.05 -18.01 -25.08
C ALA A 430 7.23 -16.95 -25.83
N ALA A 431 6.49 -17.36 -26.87
CA ALA A 431 5.67 -16.46 -27.68
C ALA A 431 4.55 -15.80 -26.85
N ARG A 432 3.84 -16.58 -26.02
CA ARG A 432 2.77 -16.08 -25.15
C ARG A 432 3.29 -15.09 -24.12
N ILE A 433 4.43 -15.39 -23.48
CA ILE A 433 5.05 -14.49 -22.51
C ILE A 433 5.51 -13.21 -23.22
N ALA A 434 6.17 -13.32 -24.37
CA ALA A 434 6.68 -12.17 -25.11
C ALA A 434 5.58 -11.20 -25.57
N ALA A 435 4.40 -11.71 -25.93
CA ALA A 435 3.25 -10.90 -26.29
C ALA A 435 2.72 -10.03 -25.14
N GLU A 436 2.97 -10.45 -23.90
CA GLU A 436 2.43 -9.81 -22.69
C GLU A 436 3.50 -9.05 -21.89
N LEU A 437 4.78 -9.12 -22.27
CA LEU A 437 5.85 -8.48 -21.49
C LEU A 437 5.73 -6.94 -21.51
N PRO A 438 5.91 -6.28 -20.35
CA PRO A 438 5.94 -4.82 -20.32
C PRO A 438 7.21 -4.27 -20.98
N GLU A 439 7.16 -2.99 -21.37
CA GLU A 439 8.30 -2.29 -21.95
C GLU A 439 9.57 -2.44 -21.10
N GLY A 440 10.70 -2.67 -21.78
CA GLY A 440 11.99 -2.88 -21.14
C GLY A 440 12.29 -4.33 -20.75
N PHE A 441 11.35 -5.27 -20.93
CA PHE A 441 11.63 -6.70 -20.79
C PHE A 441 11.65 -7.41 -22.14
N ARG A 442 12.49 -8.45 -22.24
CA ARG A 442 12.56 -9.30 -23.44
C ARG A 442 12.99 -10.72 -23.11
N ILE A 443 12.28 -11.71 -23.63
CA ILE A 443 12.71 -13.11 -23.55
C ILE A 443 13.90 -13.32 -24.49
N LEU A 444 14.95 -13.98 -23.98
CA LEU A 444 16.16 -14.31 -24.73
C LEU A 444 16.22 -15.80 -25.05
N SER A 445 15.87 -16.67 -24.10
CA SER A 445 15.71 -18.11 -24.35
C SER A 445 14.74 -18.73 -23.36
N VAL A 446 14.15 -19.86 -23.76
CA VAL A 446 13.28 -20.71 -22.93
C VAL A 446 13.68 -22.16 -23.20
N GLU A 447 14.19 -22.85 -22.20
CA GLU A 447 14.76 -24.18 -22.34
C GLU A 447 14.18 -25.14 -21.28
N PRO A 448 13.82 -26.38 -21.64
CA PRO A 448 13.42 -27.36 -20.64
C PRO A 448 14.62 -27.76 -19.77
N ILE A 449 14.37 -27.92 -18.47
CA ILE A 449 15.37 -28.42 -17.51
C ILE A 449 14.81 -29.62 -16.75
N ASP A 450 15.70 -30.42 -16.15
CA ASP A 450 15.28 -31.48 -15.23
C ASP A 450 14.59 -30.85 -14.01
N ASN A 451 13.44 -31.39 -13.60
CA ASN A 451 12.72 -30.99 -12.39
C ASN A 451 13.56 -31.14 -11.10
N LYS A 452 14.66 -31.90 -11.14
CA LYS A 452 15.64 -32.08 -10.05
C LYS A 452 16.88 -31.19 -10.19
N ALA A 453 16.94 -30.31 -11.19
CA ALA A 453 18.06 -29.39 -11.35
C ALA A 453 18.22 -28.50 -10.11
N ASP A 454 19.46 -28.10 -9.82
CA ASP A 454 19.74 -27.17 -8.74
C ASP A 454 19.01 -25.83 -8.97
N SER A 455 18.55 -25.23 -7.87
CA SER A 455 17.92 -23.91 -7.89
C SER A 455 18.86 -22.86 -8.48
N LEU A 456 18.34 -21.81 -9.11
CA LEU A 456 19.16 -20.74 -9.69
C LEU A 456 20.14 -20.11 -8.69
N SER A 457 19.72 -19.91 -7.44
CA SER A 457 20.59 -19.40 -6.37
C SER A 457 21.78 -20.32 -6.06
N ARG A 458 21.62 -21.63 -6.28
CA ARG A 458 22.67 -22.63 -6.13
C ARG A 458 23.43 -22.85 -7.44
N ALA A 459 22.82 -22.69 -8.60
CA ALA A 459 23.49 -22.93 -9.87
C ALA A 459 24.38 -21.75 -10.28
N ILE A 460 23.96 -20.50 -10.00
CA ILE A 460 24.70 -19.29 -10.39
C ILE A 460 25.79 -18.97 -9.36
N ARG A 461 27.05 -19.00 -9.80
CA ARG A 461 28.26 -18.77 -8.98
C ARG A 461 28.97 -17.45 -9.25
N GLY A 462 28.68 -16.84 -10.38
CA GLY A 462 29.30 -15.59 -10.78
C GLY A 462 28.37 -14.78 -11.68
N ILE A 463 28.52 -13.47 -11.63
CA ILE A 463 27.77 -12.56 -12.49
C ILE A 463 28.75 -11.60 -13.12
N GLU A 464 28.76 -11.57 -14.45
CA GLU A 464 29.62 -10.70 -15.24
C GLU A 464 28.90 -9.39 -15.54
N TYR A 465 29.61 -8.29 -15.29
CA TYR A 465 29.16 -6.93 -15.52
C TYR A 465 30.09 -6.25 -16.53
N LEU A 466 29.48 -5.49 -17.44
CA LEU A 466 30.12 -4.48 -18.26
C LEU A 466 29.70 -3.10 -17.75
N VAL A 467 30.64 -2.19 -17.59
CA VAL A 467 30.39 -0.84 -17.08
C VAL A 467 30.97 0.18 -18.02
N GLU A 468 30.16 1.16 -18.38
CA GLU A 468 30.56 2.36 -19.12
C GLU A 468 30.52 3.55 -18.16
N LEU A 469 31.68 4.17 -17.96
CA LEU A 469 31.87 5.32 -17.07
C LEU A 469 31.47 6.62 -17.79
N PRO A 470 30.93 7.62 -17.06
CA PRO A 470 30.60 8.91 -17.63
C PRO A 470 31.86 9.66 -18.10
N GLU A 471 31.67 10.63 -18.98
CA GLU A 471 32.72 11.53 -19.43
C GLU A 471 33.39 12.25 -18.24
N GLY A 472 34.72 12.35 -18.28
CA GLY A 472 35.52 12.95 -17.21
C GLY A 472 35.85 12.03 -16.04
N ALA A 473 35.32 10.79 -16.01
CA ALA A 473 35.68 9.82 -15.00
C ALA A 473 37.19 9.48 -15.05
N PRO A 474 37.81 9.16 -13.89
CA PRO A 474 39.20 8.72 -13.84
C PRO A 474 39.46 7.48 -14.71
N ASP A 475 40.66 7.36 -15.26
CA ASP A 475 41.06 6.26 -16.13
C ASP A 475 40.90 4.90 -15.43
N ALA A 476 40.10 4.01 -16.04
CA ALA A 476 39.82 2.69 -15.49
C ALA A 476 41.10 1.86 -15.30
N VAL A 477 42.09 1.96 -16.19
CA VAL A 477 43.35 1.21 -16.09
C VAL A 477 44.12 1.62 -14.82
N ASP A 478 44.24 2.92 -14.59
CA ASP A 478 44.93 3.48 -13.43
C ASP A 478 44.22 3.11 -12.13
N ARG A 479 42.88 3.24 -12.10
CA ARG A 479 42.08 2.89 -10.92
C ARG A 479 42.18 1.41 -10.57
N LEU A 480 42.22 0.52 -11.56
CA LEU A 480 42.43 -0.91 -11.33
C LEU A 480 43.82 -1.21 -10.77
N ALA A 481 44.87 -0.55 -11.27
CA ALA A 481 46.23 -0.69 -10.73
C ALA A 481 46.30 -0.26 -9.26
N VAL A 482 45.67 0.88 -8.92
CA VAL A 482 45.55 1.37 -7.54
C VAL A 482 44.79 0.36 -6.67
N PHE A 483 43.66 -0.16 -7.13
CA PHE A 483 42.87 -1.14 -6.38
C PHE A 483 43.62 -2.46 -6.16
N ALA A 484 44.36 -2.93 -7.17
CA ALA A 484 45.19 -4.12 -7.07
C ALA A 484 46.28 -3.95 -5.99
N ALA A 485 46.89 -2.77 -5.90
CA ALA A 485 47.95 -2.45 -4.93
C ALA A 485 47.45 -2.28 -3.48
N ARG A 486 46.14 -2.05 -3.25
CA ARG A 486 45.59 -1.90 -1.88
C ARG A 486 45.70 -3.22 -1.10
N PRO A 487 46.21 -3.24 0.14
CA PRO A 487 46.28 -4.46 0.93
C PRO A 487 44.89 -4.97 1.37
N ASP A 488 43.93 -4.04 1.52
CA ASP A 488 42.56 -4.33 1.95
C ASP A 488 41.59 -3.40 1.21
N ALA A 489 40.45 -3.93 0.79
CA ALA A 489 39.35 -3.17 0.23
C ALA A 489 38.04 -3.82 0.68
N SER A 490 37.31 -3.15 1.57
CA SER A 490 36.08 -3.68 2.13
C SER A 490 35.00 -2.61 2.29
N VAL A 491 33.75 -3.05 2.29
CA VAL A 491 32.58 -2.22 2.55
C VAL A 491 31.80 -2.78 3.72
N VAL A 492 31.16 -1.91 4.49
CA VAL A 492 30.33 -2.29 5.64
C VAL A 492 28.88 -1.99 5.31
N ARG A 493 28.03 -3.02 5.36
CA ARG A 493 26.57 -2.86 5.26
C ARG A 493 25.95 -2.84 6.63
N GLU A 494 25.29 -1.73 6.94
CA GLU A 494 24.38 -1.66 8.07
C GLU A 494 23.19 -2.60 7.89
N ARG A 495 22.78 -3.25 8.97
CA ARG A 495 21.64 -4.18 8.98
C ARG A 495 20.79 -3.88 10.20
N GLU A 496 19.54 -3.51 9.97
CA GLU A 496 18.60 -3.20 11.04
C GLU A 496 18.47 -4.39 12.01
N GLY A 497 18.73 -4.13 13.29
CA GLY A 497 18.67 -5.14 14.35
C GLY A 497 19.75 -6.24 14.28
N LYS A 498 20.80 -6.09 13.46
CA LYS A 498 21.90 -7.06 13.33
C LYS A 498 23.25 -6.36 13.30
N HIS A 499 24.33 -7.12 13.55
CA HIS A 499 25.67 -6.57 13.41
C HIS A 499 25.95 -6.16 11.95
N PRO A 500 26.69 -5.06 11.74
CA PRO A 500 27.11 -4.65 10.41
C PRO A 500 27.89 -5.76 9.71
N LEU A 501 27.62 -5.96 8.42
CA LEU A 501 28.27 -6.97 7.62
C LEU A 501 29.45 -6.35 6.86
N ARG A 502 30.66 -6.78 7.18
CA ARG A 502 31.86 -6.44 6.40
C ARG A 502 32.00 -7.36 5.18
N ILE A 503 32.26 -6.79 4.02
CA ILE A 503 32.40 -7.49 2.75
C ILE A 503 33.75 -7.14 2.16
N ASP A 504 34.58 -8.16 1.92
CA ASP A 504 35.86 -8.03 1.22
C ASP A 504 35.61 -7.98 -0.29
N LEU A 505 35.89 -6.82 -0.89
CA LEU A 505 35.69 -6.59 -2.32
C LEU A 505 36.71 -7.37 -3.15
N LYS A 506 37.94 -7.57 -2.67
CA LYS A 506 38.95 -8.33 -3.41
C LYS A 506 38.60 -9.81 -3.46
N ALA A 507 38.08 -10.36 -2.36
CA ALA A 507 37.59 -11.75 -2.34
C ALA A 507 36.32 -11.95 -3.18
N ALA A 508 35.45 -10.93 -3.25
CA ALA A 508 34.20 -10.98 -4.01
C ALA A 508 34.40 -10.90 -5.53
N VAL A 509 35.50 -10.33 -6.02
CA VAL A 509 35.81 -10.25 -7.46
C VAL A 509 36.49 -11.54 -7.93
N GLN A 510 35.91 -12.21 -8.92
CA GLN A 510 36.52 -13.37 -9.58
C GLN A 510 37.48 -12.95 -10.69
N ALA A 511 37.11 -11.92 -11.44
CA ALA A 511 37.90 -11.36 -12.53
C ALA A 511 37.54 -9.88 -12.68
N ILE A 512 38.52 -9.05 -13.05
CA ILE A 512 38.30 -7.65 -13.37
C ILE A 512 39.34 -7.18 -14.38
N ARG A 513 38.92 -6.42 -15.39
CA ARG A 513 39.79 -5.84 -16.42
C ARG A 513 39.19 -4.55 -16.96
N ALA A 514 40.04 -3.62 -17.39
CA ALA A 514 39.63 -2.47 -18.17
C ALA A 514 39.44 -2.88 -19.64
N GLU A 515 38.40 -2.36 -20.29
CA GLU A 515 38.13 -2.48 -21.74
C GLU A 515 38.28 -1.10 -22.40
N GLY A 516 39.36 -0.39 -22.05
CA GLY A 516 39.62 0.99 -22.45
C GLY A 516 39.68 1.94 -21.24
N ARG A 517 39.77 3.25 -21.50
CA ARG A 517 39.91 4.27 -20.44
C ARG A 517 38.63 4.48 -19.64
N SER A 518 37.47 4.31 -20.28
CA SER A 518 36.14 4.59 -19.72
C SER A 518 35.25 3.35 -19.61
N SER A 519 35.81 2.15 -19.75
CA SER A 519 35.04 0.90 -19.70
C SER A 519 35.77 -0.16 -18.89
N LEU A 520 35.01 -0.95 -18.13
CA LEU A 520 35.54 -2.10 -17.40
C LEU A 520 34.58 -3.28 -17.42
N ARG A 521 35.15 -4.48 -17.40
CA ARG A 521 34.44 -5.74 -17.22
C ARG A 521 34.89 -6.42 -15.94
N PHE A 522 33.94 -6.90 -15.15
CA PHE A 522 34.26 -7.67 -13.95
C PHE A 522 33.21 -8.72 -13.64
N THR A 523 33.64 -9.73 -12.89
CA THR A 523 32.79 -10.83 -12.43
C THR A 523 32.74 -10.83 -10.92
N LEU A 524 31.54 -10.69 -10.35
CA LEU A 524 31.32 -10.81 -8.91
C LEU A 524 30.85 -12.23 -8.58
N ARG A 525 31.34 -12.78 -7.47
CA ARG A 525 30.83 -14.04 -6.90
C ARG A 525 29.35 -13.90 -6.55
N ALA A 526 28.59 -14.95 -6.83
CA ALA A 526 27.17 -15.08 -6.50
C ALA A 526 26.90 -16.40 -5.76
N GLY A 527 25.80 -16.46 -5.00
CA GLY A 527 25.36 -17.65 -4.26
C GLY A 527 24.96 -17.37 -2.81
N GLU A 528 24.32 -18.34 -2.17
CA GLU A 528 23.73 -18.20 -0.82
C GLU A 528 24.73 -18.28 0.34
N THR A 529 25.91 -18.86 0.12
CA THR A 529 26.83 -19.23 1.20
C THR A 529 27.77 -18.11 1.65
N GLN A 530 27.83 -16.98 0.94
CA GLN A 530 28.71 -15.86 1.26
C GLN A 530 28.03 -14.50 1.01
N ALA A 531 28.44 -13.49 1.77
CA ALA A 531 28.06 -12.11 1.51
C ALA A 531 28.65 -11.65 0.17
N THR A 532 27.79 -11.43 -0.82
CA THR A 532 28.21 -10.99 -2.16
C THR A 532 28.32 -9.47 -2.22
N ALA A 533 29.34 -8.94 -2.89
CA ALA A 533 29.46 -7.52 -3.19
C ALA A 533 28.40 -7.08 -4.21
N ARG A 534 27.99 -5.81 -4.15
CA ARG A 534 27.16 -5.18 -5.19
C ARG A 534 28.05 -4.47 -6.21
N PRO A 535 27.62 -4.36 -7.49
CA PRO A 535 28.36 -3.62 -8.51
C PRO A 535 28.74 -2.20 -8.09
N TYR A 536 27.77 -1.44 -7.56
CA TYR A 536 27.99 -0.07 -7.10
C TYR A 536 29.03 0.01 -5.97
N GLU A 537 29.08 -0.94 -5.04
CA GLU A 537 30.08 -0.93 -3.96
C GLU A 537 31.51 -1.10 -4.48
N LEU A 538 31.70 -1.97 -5.48
CA LEU A 538 33.00 -2.12 -6.13
C LEU A 538 33.36 -0.86 -6.92
N LEU A 539 32.42 -0.31 -7.68
CA LEU A 539 32.64 0.87 -8.49
C LEU A 539 32.93 2.11 -7.63
N GLU A 540 32.24 2.30 -6.51
CA GLU A 540 32.52 3.37 -5.55
C GLU A 540 33.93 3.24 -4.95
N ALA A 541 34.36 2.02 -4.62
CA ALA A 541 35.71 1.78 -4.12
C ALA A 541 36.80 2.06 -5.17
N LEU A 542 36.50 1.89 -6.45
CA LEU A 542 37.40 2.15 -7.57
C LEU A 542 37.45 3.63 -7.94
N PHE A 543 36.30 4.28 -8.08
CA PHE A 543 36.17 5.58 -8.72
C PHE A 543 35.79 6.72 -7.78
N GLY A 544 35.06 6.44 -6.69
CA GLY A 544 34.41 7.44 -5.83
C GLY A 544 32.90 7.53 -6.12
N SER A 545 32.10 7.89 -5.10
CA SER A 545 30.64 7.93 -5.19
C SER A 545 30.10 9.03 -6.09
N GLU A 546 30.91 10.06 -6.37
CA GLU A 546 30.57 11.14 -7.29
C GLU A 546 30.43 10.68 -8.75
N TRP A 547 31.08 9.58 -9.14
CA TRP A 547 31.07 9.03 -10.50
C TRP A 547 30.03 7.92 -10.69
N VAL A 548 29.59 7.30 -9.61
CA VAL A 548 28.88 6.00 -9.61
C VAL A 548 27.38 6.15 -9.31
N LYS A 549 26.84 7.37 -9.43
CA LYS A 549 25.42 7.65 -9.21
C LYS A 549 24.53 6.96 -10.25
N ALA A 550 23.35 6.52 -9.82
CA ALA A 550 22.33 5.96 -10.71
C ALA A 550 21.99 6.97 -11.83
N GLY A 551 22.04 6.51 -13.08
CA GLY A 551 21.83 7.34 -14.26
C GLY A 551 23.06 8.05 -14.82
N MET A 552 24.21 8.02 -14.14
CA MET A 552 25.48 8.57 -14.66
C MET A 552 26.42 7.47 -15.18
N THR A 553 26.59 6.40 -14.41
CA THR A 553 27.34 5.21 -14.84
C THR A 553 26.37 4.18 -15.38
N ARG A 554 26.64 3.65 -16.57
CA ARG A 554 25.83 2.59 -17.17
C ARG A 554 26.43 1.25 -16.79
N ILE A 555 25.63 0.42 -16.12
CA ILE A 555 26.02 -0.91 -15.64
C ILE A 555 25.12 -1.93 -16.33
N VAL A 556 25.73 -2.92 -16.98
CA VAL A 556 25.03 -3.99 -17.70
C VAL A 556 25.48 -5.34 -17.16
N ARG A 557 24.55 -6.16 -16.67
CA ARG A 557 24.77 -7.58 -16.39
C ARG A 557 24.72 -8.34 -17.70
N GLU A 558 25.87 -8.75 -18.21
CA GLU A 558 26.02 -9.36 -19.53
C GLU A 558 25.85 -10.89 -19.48
N ASN A 559 26.32 -11.52 -18.41
CA ASN A 559 26.29 -12.98 -18.29
C ASN A 559 26.17 -13.48 -16.83
N ALA A 560 25.65 -14.70 -16.67
CA ALA A 560 25.68 -15.42 -15.41
C ALA A 560 26.50 -16.71 -15.58
N LEU A 561 27.41 -16.98 -14.64
CA LEU A 561 28.25 -18.16 -14.63
C LEU A 561 27.55 -19.25 -13.81
N PHE A 562 27.17 -20.33 -14.47
CA PHE A 562 26.62 -21.52 -13.85
C PHE A 562 27.75 -22.45 -13.39
N ASP A 563 27.57 -23.15 -12.27
CA ASP A 563 28.39 -24.32 -11.95
C ASP A 563 28.31 -25.29 -13.13
N ARG A 564 29.46 -25.83 -13.57
CA ARG A 564 29.43 -26.92 -14.54
C ARG A 564 28.82 -28.13 -13.83
N SER A 565 27.58 -28.44 -14.17
CA SER A 565 26.88 -29.66 -13.73
C SER A 565 27.68 -30.91 -14.08
#